data_AF-A0A4Q7NEA6-F1
#
_entry.id   AF-A0A4Q7NEA6-F1
#
_cell.length_a   1.000
_cell.length_b   1.000
_cell.length_c   1.000
_cell.angle_alpha   90.00
_cell.angle_beta   90.00
_cell.angle_gamma   90.00
#
_symmetry.space_group_name_H-M   'P 1'
#
loop_
_entity.id
_entity.type
_entity.pdbx_description
1 polymer ?
#
loop_
_entity_poly.entity_id
_entity_poly.type
_entity_poly.pdbx_seq_one_letter_code
_entity_poly.pdbx_strand_id
1 'polypeptide(L)'
;MNKLPLLGLALTASVFSSGLAAQSVILLKCEQTAANNPALQWTSSLEVNVSEKKLTYDGQALQLGRKTERTDVKNGENLRWEYSITEWSDSGIAWEFRFHMNGIPKAEPTRYRLDRISGKLSGPHSSGPCRRIEASEKLF
;
A
#
# COMPACT_ATOMS: atom_id res chain seq x y z
N MET A 1 -25.75 -36.93 -0.44
CA MET A 1 -26.36 -35.94 -1.36
C MET A 1 -26.63 -34.69 -0.53
N ASN A 2 -25.65 -33.77 -0.43
CA ASN A 2 -25.53 -32.53 -1.22
C ASN A 2 -26.87 -31.75 -1.21
N LYS A 3 -26.97 -30.51 -0.71
CA LYS A 3 -26.12 -29.34 -0.99
C LYS A 3 -26.23 -28.30 0.15
N LEU A 4 -25.10 -27.80 0.64
CA LEU A 4 -25.02 -26.53 1.37
C LEU A 4 -25.07 -25.38 0.34
N PRO A 5 -25.86 -24.32 0.56
CA PRO A 5 -25.78 -23.14 -0.28
C PRO A 5 -24.49 -22.38 0.05
N LEU A 6 -23.54 -22.42 -0.89
CA LEU A 6 -22.44 -21.46 -1.00
C LEU A 6 -23.06 -20.06 -1.14
N LEU A 7 -23.16 -19.34 -0.02
CA LEU A 7 -23.26 -17.89 -0.01
C LEU A 7 -21.92 -17.35 -0.52
N GLY A 8 -21.77 -17.34 -1.84
CA GLY A 8 -20.74 -16.59 -2.51
C GLY A 8 -21.01 -15.12 -2.28
N LEU A 9 -20.33 -14.54 -1.29
CA LEU A 9 -20.11 -13.09 -1.27
C LEU A 9 -19.27 -12.78 -2.51
N ALA A 10 -19.95 -12.38 -3.59
CA ALA A 10 -19.32 -11.65 -4.66
C ALA A 10 -18.88 -10.30 -4.07
N LEU A 11 -17.62 -10.22 -3.63
CA LEU A 11 -16.95 -8.93 -3.44
C LEU A 11 -16.93 -8.27 -4.82
N THR A 12 -17.92 -7.42 -5.07
CA THR A 12 -17.93 -6.53 -6.22
C THR A 12 -16.70 -5.63 -6.07
N ALA A 13 -15.66 -5.94 -6.84
CA ALA A 13 -14.58 -5.01 -7.11
C ALA A 13 -15.26 -3.72 -7.59
N SER A 14 -15.23 -2.70 -6.74
CA SER A 14 -15.74 -1.37 -7.07
C SER A 14 -14.84 -0.85 -8.19
N VAL A 15 -15.33 -1.07 -9.41
CA VAL A 15 -14.79 -0.55 -10.65
C VAL A 15 -14.46 0.92 -10.41
N PHE A 16 -13.20 1.30 -10.62
CA PHE A 16 -12.77 2.70 -10.58
C PHE A 16 -13.49 3.44 -11.72
N SER A 17 -14.72 3.89 -11.47
CA SER A 17 -15.55 4.58 -12.45
C SER A 17 -14.82 5.84 -12.94
N SER A 18 -14.64 5.92 -14.25
CA SER A 18 -13.98 6.99 -15.00
C SER A 18 -14.82 8.27 -15.10
N GLY A 19 -15.44 8.70 -14.00
CA GLY A 19 -16.33 9.85 -13.96
C GLY A 19 -16.33 10.53 -12.60
N LEU A 20 -15.25 11.24 -12.28
CA LEU A 20 -15.21 12.33 -11.29
C LEU A 20 -13.84 12.99 -11.36
N ALA A 21 -13.74 14.07 -12.14
CA ALA A 21 -12.72 15.07 -11.87
C ALA A 21 -12.98 15.64 -10.46
N ALA A 22 -11.90 15.81 -9.68
CA ALA A 22 -11.85 16.45 -8.35
C ALA A 22 -12.05 15.59 -7.08
N GLN A 23 -11.56 14.35 -7.05
CA GLN A 23 -10.95 13.87 -5.80
C GLN A 23 -9.46 13.69 -6.03
N SER A 24 -8.70 14.74 -5.77
CA SER A 24 -7.23 14.72 -5.80
C SER A 24 -6.69 13.65 -4.87
N VAL A 25 -7.40 13.34 -3.79
CA VAL A 25 -7.02 12.37 -2.77
C VAL A 25 -8.00 11.20 -2.76
N ILE A 26 -7.47 9.99 -2.88
CA ILE A 26 -8.20 8.73 -2.74
C ILE A 26 -7.71 8.04 -1.48
N LEU A 27 -8.62 7.70 -0.58
CA LEU A 27 -8.32 6.93 0.61
C LEU A 27 -8.75 5.48 0.39
N LEU A 28 -7.85 4.54 0.65
CA LEU A 28 -8.10 3.12 0.55
C LEU A 28 -7.77 2.43 1.88
N LYS A 29 -8.61 1.46 2.25
CA LYS A 29 -8.34 0.48 3.29
C LYS A 29 -8.04 -0.85 2.61
N CYS A 30 -6.87 -1.40 2.88
CA CYS A 30 -6.40 -2.63 2.27
C CYS A 30 -6.36 -3.72 3.33
N GLU A 31 -7.07 -4.81 3.09
CA GLU A 31 -6.97 -6.01 3.92
C GLU A 31 -5.61 -6.67 3.68
N GLN A 32 -4.86 -6.89 4.76
CA GLN A 32 -3.62 -7.62 4.73
C GLN A 32 -3.80 -8.92 5.49
N THR A 33 -3.52 -10.01 4.79
CA THR A 33 -3.35 -11.32 5.41
C THR A 33 -1.86 -11.62 5.40
N ALA A 34 -1.27 -11.93 6.56
CA ALA A 34 0.09 -12.46 6.56
C ALA A 34 0.14 -13.67 5.63
N ALA A 35 1.13 -13.72 4.73
CA ALA A 35 1.28 -14.76 3.72
C ALA A 35 1.19 -16.20 4.30
N ASN A 36 1.49 -16.38 5.58
CA ASN A 36 1.53 -17.66 6.28
C ASN A 36 0.60 -17.77 7.50
N ASN A 37 -0.25 -16.78 7.79
CA ASN A 37 -1.16 -16.85 8.93
C ASN A 37 -2.48 -16.10 8.68
N PRO A 38 -3.56 -16.80 8.31
CA PRO A 38 -4.86 -16.17 8.08
C PRO A 38 -5.52 -15.60 9.34
N ALA A 39 -5.02 -15.93 10.54
CA ALA A 39 -5.45 -15.32 11.80
C ALA A 39 -4.75 -13.98 12.08
N LEU A 40 -3.65 -13.67 11.38
CA LEU A 40 -3.02 -12.35 11.42
C LEU A 40 -3.58 -11.52 10.26
N GLN A 41 -4.77 -10.96 10.50
CA GLN A 41 -5.37 -9.95 9.65
C GLN A 41 -5.12 -8.58 10.27
N TRP A 42 -4.52 -7.68 9.50
CA TRP A 42 -4.50 -6.27 9.85
C TRP A 42 -4.93 -5.46 8.64
N THR A 43 -5.34 -4.23 8.90
CA THR A 43 -5.78 -3.31 7.85
C THR A 43 -4.73 -2.24 7.68
N SER A 44 -4.20 -2.12 6.48
CA SER A 44 -3.37 -0.96 6.14
C SER A 44 -4.21 0.13 5.50
N SER A 45 -3.74 1.35 5.68
CA SER A 45 -4.31 2.56 5.11
C SER A 45 -3.42 3.07 3.99
N LEU A 46 -4.05 3.47 2.89
CA LEU A 46 -3.36 4.08 1.77
C LEU A 46 -4.08 5.37 1.37
N GLU A 47 -3.35 6.48 1.35
CA GLU A 47 -3.82 7.75 0.82
C GLU A 47 -3.07 8.06 -0.47
N VAL A 48 -3.78 8.14 -1.59
CA VAL A 48 -3.23 8.42 -2.91
C VAL A 48 -3.63 9.84 -3.30
N ASN A 49 -2.67 10.77 -3.31
CA ASN A 49 -2.86 12.11 -3.86
C ASN A 49 -2.37 12.13 -5.32
N VAL A 50 -3.31 12.09 -6.25
CA VAL A 50 -3.04 12.03 -7.69
C VAL A 50 -2.47 13.33 -8.23
N SER A 51 -2.95 14.48 -7.74
CA SER A 51 -2.45 15.79 -8.18
C SER A 51 -0.99 16.01 -7.78
N GLU A 52 -0.59 15.57 -6.59
CA GLU A 52 0.77 15.76 -6.07
C GLU A 52 1.70 14.58 -6.40
N LYS A 53 1.18 13.51 -7.02
CA LYS A 53 1.89 12.23 -7.18
C LYS A 53 2.51 11.75 -5.87
N LYS A 54 1.71 11.82 -4.80
CA LYS A 54 2.09 11.49 -3.42
C LYS A 54 1.26 10.30 -2.94
N LEU A 55 1.90 9.41 -2.19
CA LEU A 55 1.31 8.21 -1.63
C LEU A 55 1.61 8.16 -0.14
N THR A 56 0.62 8.02 0.73
CA THR A 56 0.85 7.79 2.16
C THR A 56 0.44 6.37 2.49
N TYR A 57 1.37 5.53 2.92
CA TYR A 57 1.12 4.15 3.31
C TYR A 57 1.35 4.01 4.82
N ASP A 58 0.30 3.65 5.58
CA ASP A 58 0.34 3.52 7.05
C ASP A 58 0.99 4.74 7.75
N GLY A 59 0.59 5.94 7.30
CA GLY A 59 1.09 7.21 7.83
C GLY A 59 2.43 7.67 7.24
N GLN A 60 3.15 6.83 6.49
CA GLN A 60 4.41 7.19 5.85
C GLN A 60 4.18 7.81 4.48
N ALA A 61 4.46 9.11 4.36
CA ALA A 61 4.34 9.85 3.10
C ALA A 61 5.53 9.56 2.17
N LEU A 62 5.19 9.12 0.97
CA LEU A 62 6.04 8.77 -0.16
C LEU A 62 5.77 9.76 -1.29
N GLN A 63 6.82 10.20 -1.96
CA GLN A 63 6.72 11.07 -3.14
C GLN A 63 7.45 10.43 -4.32
N LEU A 64 7.21 10.96 -5.51
CA LEU A 64 7.96 10.56 -6.69
C LEU A 64 9.46 10.85 -6.47
N GLY A 65 10.31 9.82 -6.64
CA GLY A 65 11.73 9.89 -6.32
C GLY A 65 12.08 9.26 -4.97
N ARG A 66 13.37 9.31 -4.59
CA ARG A 66 13.88 8.64 -3.39
C ARG A 66 13.91 9.61 -2.21
N LYS A 67 13.07 9.34 -1.20
CA LYS A 67 13.19 9.94 0.13
C LYS A 67 14.10 9.07 0.99
N THR A 68 15.01 9.70 1.71
CA THR A 68 15.96 9.02 2.59
C THR A 68 15.72 9.49 4.02
N GLU A 69 15.44 8.56 4.92
CA GLU A 69 15.42 8.81 6.36
C GLU A 69 16.66 8.17 6.98
N ARG A 70 17.36 8.94 7.81
CA ARG A 70 18.61 8.53 8.44
C ARG A 70 18.44 8.59 9.94
N THR A 71 18.92 7.56 10.62
CA THR A 71 18.99 7.52 12.07
C THR A 71 20.36 7.01 12.47
N ASP A 72 21.09 7.82 13.23
CA ASP A 72 22.34 7.38 13.83
C ASP A 72 22.02 6.72 15.17
N VAL A 73 22.52 5.49 15.38
CA VAL A 73 22.25 4.69 16.57
C VAL A 73 23.46 4.73 17.50
N LYS A 74 23.23 4.64 18.82
CA LYS A 74 24.27 4.80 19.87
C LYS A 74 25.51 3.92 19.71
N ASN A 75 25.44 2.83 18.93
CA ASN A 75 26.56 1.91 18.69
C ASN A 75 27.43 2.30 17.47
N GLY A 76 27.27 3.51 16.92
CA GLY A 76 28.00 3.97 15.73
C GLY A 76 27.45 3.40 14.42
N GLU A 77 26.36 2.63 14.48
CA GLU A 77 25.66 2.16 13.28
C GLU A 77 24.86 3.30 12.65
N ASN A 78 25.05 3.44 11.34
CA ASN A 78 24.22 4.32 10.53
C ASN A 78 23.08 3.53 9.89
N LEU A 79 21.86 3.74 10.37
CA LEU A 79 20.67 3.17 9.78
C LEU A 79 20.09 4.15 8.77
N ARG A 80 19.74 3.65 7.59
CA ARG A 80 19.12 4.43 6.53
C ARG A 80 17.96 3.64 5.93
N TRP A 81 16.78 4.25 5.99
CA TRP A 81 15.59 3.79 5.29
C TRP A 81 15.40 4.64 4.04
N GLU A 82 15.33 3.98 2.89
CA GLU A 82 15.00 4.64 1.62
C GLU A 82 13.61 4.20 1.20
N TYR A 83 12.83 5.19 0.81
CA TYR A 83 11.46 5.02 0.35
C TYR A 83 11.33 5.68 -1.01
N SER A 84 10.77 4.98 -1.98
CA SER A 84 10.56 5.58 -3.29
C SER A 84 9.37 5.00 -4.00
N ILE A 85 8.61 5.87 -4.67
CA ILE A 85 7.70 5.47 -5.74
C ILE A 85 8.55 5.16 -6.97
N THR A 86 8.46 3.92 -7.46
CA THR A 86 9.19 3.42 -8.63
C THR A 86 8.33 3.42 -9.90
N GLU A 87 7.02 3.47 -9.77
CA GLU A 87 6.07 3.62 -10.88
C GLU A 87 4.90 4.50 -10.48
N TRP A 88 4.52 5.42 -11.37
CA TRP A 88 3.27 6.15 -11.30
C TRP A 88 2.63 6.19 -12.69
N SER A 89 1.67 5.32 -12.94
CA SER A 89 1.00 5.17 -14.24
C SER A 89 -0.52 5.07 -14.10
N ASP A 90 -1.21 5.03 -15.24
CA ASP A 90 -2.65 4.74 -15.25
C ASP A 90 -2.97 3.29 -14.90
N SER A 91 -2.02 2.38 -15.14
CA SER A 91 -2.17 0.96 -14.79
C SER A 91 -1.93 0.69 -13.31
N GLY A 92 -1.11 1.50 -12.63
CA GLY A 92 -0.73 1.23 -11.25
C GLY A 92 0.23 2.22 -10.63
N ILE A 93 0.41 2.06 -9.33
CA ILE A 93 1.41 2.77 -8.53
C ILE A 93 2.28 1.72 -7.85
N ALA A 94 3.59 1.79 -8.02
CA ALA A 94 4.54 0.89 -7.38
C ALA A 94 5.52 1.67 -6.50
N TRP A 95 5.87 1.11 -5.35
CA TRP A 95 6.82 1.69 -4.43
C TRP A 95 7.67 0.62 -3.75
N GLU A 96 8.82 1.03 -3.23
CA GLU A 96 9.76 0.15 -2.56
C GLU A 96 10.30 0.77 -1.27
N PHE A 97 10.65 -0.12 -0.34
CA PHE A 97 11.34 0.19 0.90
C PHE A 97 12.70 -0.52 0.87
N ARG A 98 13.77 0.21 1.15
CA ARG A 98 15.11 -0.35 1.30
C ARG A 98 15.68 0.02 2.66
N PHE A 99 16.30 -0.96 3.30
CA PHE A 99 17.01 -0.76 4.54
C PHE A 99 18.51 -0.93 4.31
N HIS A 100 19.27 0.09 4.71
CA HIS A 100 20.71 0.08 4.70
C HIS A 100 21.22 0.24 6.12
N MET A 101 22.33 -0.46 6.41
CA MET A 101 23.07 -0.32 7.64
C MET A 101 24.55 -0.12 7.28
N ASN A 102 25.11 1.00 7.72
CA ASN A 102 26.45 1.47 7.36
C ASN A 102 26.64 1.63 5.85
N GLY A 103 25.60 2.08 5.14
CA GLY A 103 25.61 2.25 3.68
C GLY A 103 25.48 0.95 2.88
N ILE A 104 25.35 -0.19 3.53
CA ILE A 104 25.18 -1.50 2.89
C ILE A 104 23.72 -1.94 3.00
N PRO A 105 23.05 -2.32 1.89
CA PRO A 105 21.70 -2.86 1.94
C PRO A 105 21.67 -4.20 2.68
N LYS A 106 20.73 -4.38 3.61
CA LYS A 106 20.66 -5.58 4.46
C LYS A 106 19.61 -6.60 4.05
N ALA A 107 18.65 -6.21 3.22
CA ALA A 107 17.61 -7.09 2.68
C ALA A 107 17.26 -6.71 1.25
N GLU A 108 16.64 -7.64 0.51
CA GLU A 108 15.98 -7.32 -0.75
C GLU A 108 14.95 -6.21 -0.54
N PRO A 109 14.78 -5.27 -1.49
CA PRO A 109 13.77 -4.23 -1.39
C PRO A 109 12.38 -4.83 -1.19
N THR A 110 11.67 -4.36 -0.17
CA THR A 110 10.27 -4.69 0.02
C THR A 110 9.47 -3.89 -1.00
N ARG A 111 8.88 -4.57 -1.98
CA ARG A 111 8.15 -3.92 -3.08
C ARG A 111 6.65 -4.09 -2.92
N TYR A 112 5.92 -3.02 -3.22
CA TYR A 112 4.47 -3.00 -3.25
C TYR A 112 3.98 -2.44 -4.59
N ARG A 113 2.81 -2.92 -5.03
CA ARG A 113 2.10 -2.41 -6.21
C ARG A 113 0.61 -2.33 -5.93
N LEU A 114 0.04 -1.15 -6.12
CA LEU A 114 -1.39 -0.95 -6.26
C LEU A 114 -1.74 -1.00 -7.75
N ASP A 115 -2.53 -1.98 -8.15
CA ASP A 115 -3.14 -2.02 -9.47
C ASP A 115 -4.39 -1.13 -9.49
N ARG A 116 -4.40 -0.11 -10.34
CA ARG A 116 -5.47 0.90 -10.38
C ARG A 116 -6.73 0.42 -11.11
N ILE A 117 -6.65 -0.68 -11.85
CA ILE A 117 -7.79 -1.24 -12.60
C ILE A 117 -8.57 -2.19 -11.68
N SER A 118 -7.85 -3.11 -11.04
CA SER A 118 -8.41 -4.14 -10.16
C SER A 118 -8.53 -3.70 -8.69
N GLY A 119 -7.83 -2.65 -8.28
CA GLY A 119 -7.78 -2.21 -6.88
C GLY A 119 -6.97 -3.13 -5.97
N LYS A 120 -6.21 -4.07 -6.54
CA LYS A 120 -5.43 -5.04 -5.78
C LYS A 120 -4.11 -4.42 -5.31
N LEU A 121 -3.84 -4.54 -4.01
CA LEU A 121 -2.51 -4.32 -3.45
C LEU A 121 -1.74 -5.62 -3.40
N SER A 122 -0.52 -5.61 -3.92
CA SER A 122 0.41 -6.74 -3.91
C SER A 122 1.71 -6.36 -3.24
N GLY A 123 2.22 -7.18 -2.34
CA GLY A 123 3.50 -7.03 -1.65
C GLY A 123 3.80 -8.22 -0.71
N PRO A 124 5.00 -8.29 -0.11
CA PRO A 124 5.43 -9.43 0.70
C PRO A 124 4.64 -9.60 2.02
N HIS A 125 3.99 -8.54 2.49
CA HIS A 125 3.13 -8.57 3.69
C HIS A 125 1.69 -8.17 3.39
N SER A 126 1.37 -7.87 2.13
CA SER A 126 0.04 -7.42 1.73
C SER A 126 -0.42 -8.13 0.45
N SER A 127 -1.53 -8.84 0.57
CA SER A 127 -2.21 -9.40 -0.58
C SER A 127 -3.71 -9.31 -0.33
N GLY A 128 -4.40 -8.49 -1.11
CA GLY A 128 -5.84 -8.34 -0.97
C GLY A 128 -6.42 -7.20 -1.80
N PRO A 129 -7.75 -7.19 -2.02
CA PRO A 129 -8.43 -6.04 -2.58
C PRO A 129 -8.38 -4.87 -1.60
N CYS A 130 -8.14 -3.67 -2.11
CA CYS A 130 -8.36 -2.45 -1.34
C CYS A 130 -9.76 -1.90 -1.63
N ARG A 131 -10.46 -1.44 -0.60
CA ARG A 131 -11.72 -0.71 -0.76
C ARG A 131 -11.50 0.79 -0.51
N ARG A 132 -12.21 1.62 -1.28
CA ARG A 132 -12.26 3.06 -1.00
C ARG A 132 -12.96 3.31 0.33
N ILE A 133 -12.43 4.24 1.10
CA ILE A 133 -13.09 4.75 2.32
C ILE A 133 -13.56 6.17 2.09
N GLU A 134 -14.77 6.48 2.57
CA GLU A 134 -15.28 7.84 2.56
C GLU A 134 -14.67 8.66 3.70
N ALA A 135 -14.66 9.99 3.58
CA ALA A 135 -14.12 10.86 4.62
C ALA A 135 -14.84 10.72 5.97
N SER A 136 -16.09 10.25 5.98
CA SER A 136 -16.87 9.91 7.17
C SER A 136 -16.32 8.71 7.95
N GLU A 137 -15.64 7.77 7.27
CA GLU A 137 -15.03 6.58 7.90
C GLU A 137 -13.68 6.89 8.58
N LYS A 138 -13.13 8.12 8.46
CA LYS A 138 -11.87 8.53 9.11
C LYS A 138 -11.97 8.70 10.63
N LEU A 139 -13.17 8.68 11.22
CA LEU A 139 -13.42 9.08 12.61
C LEU A 139 -13.27 7.94 13.65
N PHE A 140 -12.81 6.75 13.27
CA PHE A 140 -12.69 5.60 14.19
C PHE A 140 -11.32 4.92 14.09
#